data_AF-A0A961H1Y3-F1
#
_entry.id   AF-A0A961H1Y3-F1
#
_cell.length_a   1.000
_cell.length_b   1.000
_cell.length_c   1.000
_cell.angle_alpha   90.00
_cell.angle_beta   90.00
_cell.angle_gamma   90.00
#
_symmetry.space_group_name_H-M   'P 1'
#
loop_
_entity.id
_entity.type
_entity.pdbx_description
1 polymer ?
#
loop_
_entity_poly.entity_id
_entity_poly.type
_entity_poly.pdbx_seq_one_letter_code
_entity_poly.pdbx_strand_id
1 'polypeptide(L)'
;MKASLIWTRVSTVVVLVTTVFLMSAASFVAKAEDLNAVYQQGRAAYYRGDMETAYRLLSKVAAANPKHTETNNMLAYIRANYQPKDNTLQNQYAAVTLPKVEMADVTLTEAIEGLRALSKNASGGKVMPNVIVKGEELGQRKLSLSLSNVPLTEAINYVTQLAGAKATYDKHAVILTSQADTITTAAETK
;
A
#
# COMPACT_ATOMS: atom_id res chain seq x y z
N MET A 1 -10.31 77.02 -4.47
CA MET A 1 -11.62 77.32 -5.09
C MET A 1 -11.55 77.04 -6.58
N LYS A 2 -12.27 76.03 -7.07
CA LYS A 2 -13.00 76.00 -8.35
C LYS A 2 -13.76 74.68 -8.43
N ALA A 3 -15.06 74.81 -8.65
CA ALA A 3 -16.09 73.81 -8.49
C ALA A 3 -16.70 73.41 -9.84
N SER A 4 -17.42 72.28 -9.82
CA SER A 4 -18.56 71.95 -10.69
C SER A 4 -18.21 71.49 -12.13
N LEU A 5 -18.97 70.65 -12.86
CA LEU A 5 -20.21 69.86 -12.65
C LEU A 5 -20.46 69.14 -14.02
N ILE A 6 -20.92 67.86 -14.01
CA ILE A 6 -21.81 67.12 -14.98
C ILE A 6 -21.57 67.16 -16.52
N TRP A 7 -21.87 66.15 -17.36
CA TRP A 7 -23.05 65.29 -17.49
C TRP A 7 -22.79 64.07 -18.41
N THR A 8 -23.65 63.08 -18.28
CA THR A 8 -23.78 61.77 -18.97
C THR A 8 -24.16 61.86 -20.46
N ARG A 9 -23.76 60.85 -21.28
CA ARG A 9 -24.61 60.20 -22.32
C ARG A 9 -24.22 58.73 -22.56
N VAL A 10 -25.25 57.90 -22.77
CA VAL A 10 -25.28 56.44 -23.03
C VAL A 10 -25.34 56.19 -24.55
N SER A 11 -24.75 55.08 -25.05
CA SER A 11 -25.04 54.34 -26.32
C SER A 11 -23.76 53.61 -26.79
N THR A 12 -23.65 52.38 -27.27
CA THR A 12 -24.58 51.31 -27.73
C THR A 12 -23.79 49.99 -27.75
N VAL A 13 -24.47 48.87 -27.55
CA VAL A 13 -24.00 47.47 -27.71
C VAL A 13 -23.67 47.16 -29.18
N VAL A 14 -22.74 46.21 -29.46
CA VAL A 14 -22.88 45.06 -30.39
C VAL A 14 -21.50 44.46 -30.81
N VAL A 15 -21.24 43.24 -30.29
CA VAL A 15 -20.76 42.00 -30.93
C VAL A 15 -19.50 42.00 -31.84
N LEU A 16 -18.46 41.21 -31.46
CA LEU A 16 -18.08 39.99 -32.19
C LEU A 16 -17.05 39.12 -31.42
N VAL A 17 -17.34 37.82 -31.35
CA VAL A 17 -16.52 36.72 -30.84
C VAL A 17 -15.46 36.34 -31.87
N THR A 18 -14.19 36.16 -31.43
CA THR A 18 -13.08 35.33 -32.00
C THR A 18 -11.80 35.77 -31.25
N THR A 19 -10.96 34.99 -30.60
CA THR A 19 -10.39 33.66 -30.89
C THR A 19 -9.78 33.01 -29.63
N VAL A 20 -10.14 31.75 -29.37
CA VAL A 20 -9.27 30.59 -29.10
C VAL A 20 -8.09 30.72 -28.10
N PHE A 21 -8.32 30.17 -26.91
CA PHE A 21 -7.53 29.09 -26.26
C PHE A 21 -5.99 29.16 -26.35
N LEU A 22 -5.35 30.00 -25.52
CA LEU A 22 -3.93 29.89 -25.20
C LEU A 22 -3.70 28.85 -24.08
N MET A 23 -3.43 27.63 -24.53
CA MET A 23 -2.53 26.62 -23.94
C MET A 23 -2.30 26.64 -22.42
N SER A 24 -3.11 25.85 -21.70
CA SER A 24 -2.68 25.18 -20.48
C SER A 24 -1.77 24.00 -20.83
N ALA A 25 -0.49 24.24 -21.12
CA ALA A 25 0.52 23.19 -21.34
C ALA A 25 1.47 22.97 -20.14
N ALA A 26 1.24 23.63 -19.01
CA ALA A 26 2.12 23.54 -17.83
C ALA A 26 1.94 22.23 -17.02
N SER A 27 0.91 21.42 -17.30
CA SER A 27 0.59 20.24 -16.49
C SER A 27 1.31 18.95 -16.91
N PHE A 28 1.94 18.91 -18.09
CA PHE A 28 2.55 17.68 -18.63
C PHE A 28 4.08 17.61 -18.48
N VAL A 29 4.77 18.75 -18.33
CA VAL A 29 6.24 18.81 -18.27
C VAL A 29 6.77 18.28 -16.93
N ALA A 30 6.11 18.60 -15.81
CA ALA A 30 6.54 18.18 -14.49
C ALA A 30 6.55 16.66 -14.28
N LYS A 31 5.69 15.91 -14.99
CA LYS A 31 5.62 14.43 -14.89
C LYS A 31 6.74 13.71 -15.64
N ALA A 32 7.23 14.30 -16.74
CA ALA A 32 8.28 13.69 -17.56
C ALA A 32 9.67 13.85 -16.93
N GLU A 33 9.92 14.98 -16.27
CA GLU A 33 11.17 15.27 -15.58
C GLU A 33 11.40 14.31 -14.40
N ASP A 34 10.33 14.00 -13.65
CA ASP A 34 10.35 13.01 -12.57
C ASP A 34 10.64 11.59 -13.08
N LEU A 35 10.06 11.20 -14.23
CA LEU A 35 10.24 9.85 -14.79
C LEU A 35 11.68 9.60 -15.28
N ASN A 36 12.29 10.59 -15.96
CA ASN A 36 13.67 10.47 -16.39
C ASN A 36 14.60 10.40 -15.17
N ALA A 37 14.40 11.22 -14.14
CA ALA A 37 15.19 11.16 -12.91
C ALA A 37 15.12 9.77 -12.24
N VAL A 38 13.91 9.18 -12.14
CA VAL A 38 13.70 7.82 -11.62
C VAL A 38 14.45 6.77 -12.46
N TYR A 39 14.44 6.91 -13.79
CA TYR A 39 15.22 6.04 -14.69
C TYR A 39 16.73 6.17 -14.47
N GLN A 40 17.27 7.40 -14.41
CA GLN A 40 18.69 7.64 -14.18
C GLN A 40 19.14 7.02 -12.84
N GLN A 41 18.36 7.19 -11.78
CA GLN A 41 18.64 6.58 -10.47
C GLN A 41 18.59 5.05 -10.52
N GLY A 42 17.59 4.46 -11.19
CA GLY A 42 17.48 3.01 -11.36
C GLY A 42 18.66 2.42 -12.14
N ARG A 43 19.06 3.09 -13.21
CA ARG A 43 20.23 2.72 -14.01
C ARG A 43 21.53 2.84 -13.22
N ALA A 44 21.70 3.89 -12.42
CA ALA A 44 22.86 4.03 -11.55
C ALA A 44 22.91 2.96 -10.45
N ALA A 45 21.78 2.52 -9.92
CA ALA A 45 21.72 1.39 -8.99
C ALA A 45 22.10 0.07 -9.67
N TYR A 46 21.62 -0.17 -10.90
CA TYR A 46 21.94 -1.35 -11.70
C TYR A 46 23.45 -1.50 -11.90
N TYR A 47 24.13 -0.45 -12.36
CA TYR A 47 25.58 -0.48 -12.59
C TYR A 47 26.42 -0.59 -11.31
N ARG A 48 25.86 -0.23 -10.15
CA ARG A 48 26.51 -0.40 -8.84
C ARG A 48 26.27 -1.78 -8.22
N GLY A 49 25.53 -2.67 -8.89
CA GLY A 49 25.19 -3.98 -8.34
C GLY A 49 24.01 -3.99 -7.37
N ASP A 50 23.38 -2.85 -7.11
CA ASP A 50 22.21 -2.74 -6.22
C ASP A 50 20.93 -3.12 -7.00
N MET A 51 20.79 -4.44 -7.21
CA MET A 51 19.72 -5.02 -8.02
C MET A 51 18.33 -4.81 -7.40
N GLU A 52 18.23 -4.68 -6.07
CA GLU A 52 16.98 -4.39 -5.37
C GLU A 52 16.48 -2.99 -5.70
N THR A 53 17.33 -1.98 -5.53
CA THR A 53 17.00 -0.59 -5.85
C THR A 53 16.77 -0.41 -7.35
N ALA A 54 17.59 -1.05 -8.18
CA ALA A 54 17.44 -1.04 -9.63
C ALA A 54 16.07 -1.60 -10.04
N TYR A 55 15.70 -2.79 -9.54
CA TYR A 55 14.42 -3.43 -9.83
C TYR A 55 13.26 -2.51 -9.45
N ARG A 56 13.28 -1.96 -8.23
CA ARG A 56 12.21 -1.11 -7.70
C ARG A 56 12.03 0.17 -8.53
N LEU A 57 13.11 0.86 -8.89
CA LEU A 57 13.04 2.11 -9.65
C LEU A 57 12.68 1.86 -11.11
N LEU A 58 13.33 0.90 -11.77
CA LEU A 58 13.06 0.58 -13.17
C LEU A 58 11.65 -0.01 -13.37
N SER A 59 11.12 -0.77 -12.41
CA SER A 59 9.74 -1.26 -12.47
C SER A 59 8.72 -0.11 -12.45
N LYS A 60 9.00 0.99 -11.75
CA LYS A 60 8.15 2.20 -11.80
C LYS A 60 8.20 2.84 -13.19
N VAL A 61 9.39 2.90 -13.80
CA VAL A 61 9.56 3.43 -15.15
C VAL A 61 8.79 2.59 -16.17
N ALA A 62 8.89 1.26 -16.09
CA ALA A 62 8.15 0.36 -16.96
C ALA A 62 6.63 0.46 -16.75
N ALA A 63 6.16 0.68 -15.52
CA ALA A 63 4.73 0.87 -15.26
C ALA A 63 4.20 2.19 -15.86
N ALA A 64 4.98 3.27 -15.81
CA ALA A 64 4.60 4.56 -16.37
C ALA A 64 4.81 4.65 -17.90
N ASN A 65 5.83 3.99 -18.43
CA ASN A 65 6.11 3.88 -19.86
C ASN A 65 6.46 2.42 -20.23
N PRO A 66 5.47 1.58 -20.53
CA PRO A 66 5.68 0.18 -20.87
C PRO A 66 6.52 -0.05 -22.14
N LYS A 67 6.64 0.95 -23.02
CA LYS A 67 7.42 0.89 -24.26
C LYS A 67 8.88 1.35 -24.10
N HIS A 68 9.34 1.65 -22.89
CA HIS A 68 10.72 2.05 -22.65
C HIS A 68 11.68 0.86 -22.79
N THR A 69 12.28 0.71 -23.97
CA THR A 69 13.12 -0.44 -24.36
C THR A 69 14.27 -0.70 -23.39
N GLU A 70 15.04 0.32 -23.03
CA GLU A 70 16.21 0.19 -22.15
C GLU A 70 15.82 -0.31 -20.75
N THR A 71 14.74 0.24 -20.19
CA THR A 71 14.20 -0.18 -18.90
C THR A 71 13.76 -1.65 -18.95
N ASN A 72 13.06 -2.04 -20.02
CA ASN A 72 12.60 -3.43 -20.18
C ASN A 72 13.76 -4.41 -20.30
N ASN A 73 14.81 -4.04 -21.05
CA ASN A 73 16.02 -4.87 -21.20
C ASN A 73 16.76 -5.03 -19.85
N MET A 74 16.94 -3.94 -19.10
CA MET A 74 17.56 -3.99 -17.77
C MET A 74 16.73 -4.85 -16.81
N LEU A 75 15.41 -4.68 -16.79
CA LEU A 75 14.52 -5.50 -15.96
C LEU A 75 14.55 -6.98 -16.34
N ALA A 76 14.71 -7.32 -17.64
CA ALA A 76 14.87 -8.69 -18.07
C ALA A 76 16.15 -9.32 -17.50
N TYR A 77 17.28 -8.60 -17.55
CA TYR A 77 18.53 -9.06 -16.93
C TYR A 77 18.39 -9.21 -15.41
N ILE A 78 17.80 -8.20 -14.74
CA ILE A 78 17.59 -8.25 -13.29
C ILE A 78 16.75 -9.47 -12.93
N ARG A 79 15.60 -9.69 -13.56
CA ARG A 79 14.72 -10.84 -13.25
C ARG A 79 15.39 -12.20 -13.49
N ALA A 80 16.29 -12.29 -14.47
CA ALA A 80 17.02 -13.52 -14.75
C ALA A 80 18.12 -13.83 -13.72
N ASN A 81 18.73 -12.80 -13.11
CA ASN A 81 19.92 -12.96 -12.26
C ASN A 81 19.69 -12.54 -10.79
N TYR A 82 18.55 -11.93 -10.49
CA TYR A 82 18.16 -11.43 -9.19
C TYR A 82 16.65 -11.60 -9.04
N GLN A 83 16.26 -12.53 -8.17
CA GLN A 83 14.88 -12.60 -7.71
C GLN A 83 14.72 -11.57 -6.59
N PRO A 84 13.85 -10.56 -6.74
CA PRO A 84 13.57 -9.64 -5.66
C PRO A 84 13.13 -10.44 -4.45
N LYS A 85 13.75 -10.19 -3.29
CA LYS A 85 13.29 -10.78 -2.04
C LYS A 85 11.82 -10.43 -1.91
N ASP A 86 10.97 -11.44 -1.78
CA ASP A 86 9.57 -11.24 -1.51
C ASP A 86 9.44 -10.64 -0.10
N ASN A 87 9.41 -9.32 -0.03
CA ASN A 87 9.29 -8.56 1.21
C ASN A 87 7.81 -8.24 1.49
N THR A 88 6.90 -9.13 1.11
CA THR A 88 5.49 -9.04 1.49
C THR A 88 5.36 -8.95 3.01
N LEU A 89 4.28 -8.30 3.46
CA LEU A 89 3.95 -8.19 4.88
C LEU A 89 3.88 -9.57 5.54
N GLN A 90 3.37 -10.56 4.81
CA GLN A 90 3.30 -11.94 5.26
C GLN A 90 4.70 -12.51 5.56
N ASN A 91 5.67 -12.35 4.66
CA ASN A 91 7.03 -12.83 4.89
C ASN A 91 7.74 -12.08 6.03
N GLN A 92 7.49 -10.78 6.17
CA GLN A 92 8.00 -10.00 7.30
C GLN A 92 7.47 -10.53 8.64
N TYR A 93 6.20 -10.93 8.68
CA TYR A 93 5.59 -11.48 9.90
C TYR A 93 6.08 -12.92 10.13
N ALA A 94 6.20 -13.74 9.08
CA ALA A 94 6.67 -15.12 9.18
C ALA A 94 8.10 -15.22 9.74
N ALA A 95 8.92 -14.19 9.52
CA ALA A 95 10.27 -14.11 10.06
C ALA A 95 10.35 -13.89 11.60
N VAL A 96 9.22 -13.57 12.25
CA VAL A 96 9.15 -13.36 13.70
C VAL A 96 8.65 -14.62 14.39
N THR A 97 9.54 -15.31 15.09
CA THR A 97 9.17 -16.47 15.92
C THR A 97 8.76 -16.00 17.31
N LEU A 98 7.56 -16.38 17.72
CA LEU A 98 7.03 -16.15 19.06
C LEU A 98 7.43 -17.34 19.95
N PRO A 99 8.28 -17.14 20.98
CA PRO A 99 8.75 -18.23 21.82
C PRO A 99 7.60 -18.93 22.56
N LYS A 100 6.64 -18.13 23.04
CA LYS A 100 5.51 -18.59 23.82
C LYS A 100 4.33 -17.65 23.64
N VAL A 101 3.15 -18.21 23.41
CA VAL A 101 1.88 -17.49 23.32
C VAL A 101 0.85 -18.25 24.15
N GLU A 102 0.42 -17.67 25.26
CA GLU A 102 -0.61 -18.27 26.12
C GLU A 102 -1.68 -17.22 26.41
N MET A 103 -2.92 -17.54 26.07
CA MET A 103 -4.08 -16.68 26.32
C MET A 103 -5.27 -17.56 26.68
N ALA A 104 -6.05 -17.15 27.66
CA ALA A 104 -7.22 -17.87 28.13
C ALA A 104 -8.42 -16.93 28.18
N ASP A 105 -9.51 -17.34 27.53
CA ASP A 105 -10.80 -16.65 27.48
C ASP A 105 -10.70 -15.15 27.10
N VAL A 106 -9.84 -14.86 26.13
CA VAL A 106 -9.66 -13.50 25.59
C VAL A 106 -10.52 -13.29 24.35
N THR A 107 -10.94 -12.06 24.11
CA THR A 107 -11.59 -11.68 22.86
C THR A 107 -10.58 -11.71 21.70
N LEU A 108 -11.05 -11.85 20.46
CA LEU A 108 -10.19 -11.77 19.28
C LEU A 108 -9.40 -10.45 19.25
N THR A 109 -10.02 -9.33 19.60
CA THR A 109 -9.34 -8.03 19.67
C THR A 109 -8.19 -8.07 20.68
N GLU A 110 -8.43 -8.55 21.90
CA GLU A 110 -7.39 -8.69 22.93
C GLU A 110 -6.29 -9.66 22.50
N ALA A 111 -6.63 -10.75 21.82
CA ALA A 111 -5.66 -11.72 21.31
C ALA A 111 -4.72 -11.09 20.28
N ILE A 112 -5.27 -10.30 19.35
CA ILE A 112 -4.50 -9.58 18.34
C ILE A 112 -3.59 -8.51 18.97
N GLU A 113 -4.07 -7.79 19.97
CA GLU A 113 -3.25 -6.85 20.74
C GLU A 113 -2.11 -7.57 21.48
N GLY A 114 -2.39 -8.72 22.08
CA GLY A 114 -1.40 -9.59 22.70
C GLY A 114 -0.34 -10.06 21.71
N LEU A 115 -0.75 -10.54 20.53
CA LEU A 115 0.18 -10.92 19.45
C LEU A 115 1.02 -9.74 18.97
N ARG A 116 0.45 -8.53 18.93
CA ARG A 116 1.19 -7.31 18.57
C ARG A 116 2.29 -7.01 19.58
N ALA A 117 1.99 -7.10 20.87
CA ALA A 117 2.97 -6.90 21.94
C ALA A 117 4.07 -7.98 21.91
N LEU A 118 3.69 -9.25 21.75
CA LEU A 118 4.63 -10.37 21.68
C LEU A 118 5.55 -10.27 20.45
N SER A 119 5.02 -9.92 19.28
CA SER A 119 5.81 -9.67 18.07
C SER A 119 6.78 -8.51 18.26
N LYS A 120 6.33 -7.40 18.88
CA LYS A 120 7.20 -6.27 19.17
C LYS A 120 8.39 -6.71 20.03
N ASN A 121 8.14 -7.50 21.07
CA ASN A 121 9.20 -7.99 21.96
C ASN A 121 10.14 -8.96 21.24
N ALA A 122 9.59 -9.95 20.54
CA ALA A 122 10.37 -10.98 19.83
C ALA A 122 11.23 -10.42 18.68
N SER A 123 10.77 -9.35 18.04
CA SER A 123 11.50 -8.70 16.93
C SER A 123 12.43 -7.56 17.37
N GLY A 124 12.51 -7.25 18.67
CA GLY A 124 13.25 -6.09 19.17
C GLY A 124 12.67 -4.76 18.67
N GLY A 125 11.36 -4.68 18.51
CA GLY A 125 10.62 -3.50 18.07
C GLY A 125 10.50 -3.34 16.55
N LYS A 126 11.12 -4.23 15.75
CA LYS A 126 11.14 -4.11 14.28
C LYS A 126 9.81 -4.44 13.62
N VAL A 127 9.04 -5.37 14.19
CA VAL A 127 7.77 -5.85 13.63
C VAL A 127 6.66 -5.61 14.64
N MET A 128 5.78 -4.68 14.28
CA MET A 128 4.54 -4.40 14.99
C MET A 128 3.36 -4.63 14.06
N PRO A 129 2.63 -5.74 14.22
CA PRO A 129 1.51 -6.07 13.38
C PRO A 129 0.46 -4.96 13.34
N ASN A 130 0.03 -4.62 12.12
CA ASN A 130 -1.15 -3.78 11.89
C ASN A 130 -2.28 -4.67 11.43
N VAL A 131 -3.24 -4.94 12.32
CA VAL A 131 -4.32 -5.90 12.08
C VAL A 131 -5.65 -5.18 12.22
N ILE A 132 -6.51 -5.32 11.23
CA ILE A 132 -7.83 -4.70 11.17
C ILE A 132 -8.86 -5.82 11.32
N VAL A 133 -9.69 -5.76 12.35
CA VAL A 133 -10.82 -6.69 12.54
C VAL A 133 -12.07 -6.07 11.93
N LYS A 134 -12.64 -6.71 10.90
CA LYS A 134 -13.89 -6.27 10.28
C LYS A 134 -15.08 -6.92 10.99
N GLY A 135 -15.94 -6.08 11.57
CA GLY A 135 -17.12 -6.50 12.33
C GLY A 135 -16.85 -6.51 13.83
N GLU A 136 -17.68 -5.80 14.59
CA GLU A 136 -17.54 -5.69 16.05
C GLU A 136 -17.78 -7.05 16.74
N GLU A 137 -18.79 -7.79 16.29
CA GLU A 137 -19.11 -9.13 16.80
C GLU A 137 -17.94 -10.11 16.63
N LEU A 138 -17.19 -10.01 15.52
CA LEU A 138 -16.02 -10.83 15.28
C LEU A 138 -14.92 -10.55 16.31
N GLY A 139 -14.70 -9.27 16.61
CA GLY A 139 -13.72 -8.83 17.60
C GLY A 139 -14.00 -9.32 19.01
N GLN A 140 -15.28 -9.50 19.36
CA GLN A 140 -15.72 -9.95 20.70
C GLN A 140 -15.67 -11.48 20.89
N ARG A 141 -15.46 -12.26 19.83
CA ARG A 141 -15.42 -13.73 19.94
C ARG A 141 -14.30 -14.17 20.88
N LYS A 142 -14.67 -15.02 21.84
CA LYS A 142 -13.75 -15.54 22.85
C LYS A 142 -12.96 -16.72 22.32
N LEU A 143 -11.69 -16.79 22.70
CA LEU A 143 -10.76 -17.84 22.32
C LEU A 143 -9.73 -18.08 23.42
N SER A 144 -9.13 -19.26 23.37
CA SER A 144 -7.99 -19.64 24.21
C SER A 144 -6.95 -20.34 23.34
N LEU A 145 -5.67 -20.05 23.55
CA LEU A 145 -4.59 -20.70 22.84
C LEU A 145 -3.37 -20.89 23.73
N SER A 146 -2.61 -21.94 23.44
CA SER A 146 -1.27 -22.18 23.95
C SER A 146 -0.40 -22.64 22.79
N LEU A 147 0.53 -21.80 22.37
CA LEU A 147 1.46 -22.06 21.27
C LEU A 147 2.89 -21.80 21.75
N SER A 148 3.82 -22.61 21.26
CA SER A 148 5.24 -22.48 21.58
C SER A 148 6.07 -22.52 20.31
N ASN A 149 7.05 -21.62 20.23
CA ASN A 149 8.01 -21.52 19.12
C ASN A 149 7.35 -21.47 17.73
N VAL A 150 6.33 -20.62 17.59
CA VAL A 150 5.54 -20.50 16.35
C VAL A 150 5.85 -19.20 15.61
N PRO A 151 5.88 -19.20 14.27
CA PRO A 151 5.88 -17.96 13.49
C PRO A 151 4.65 -17.11 13.79
N LEU A 152 4.80 -15.77 13.77
CA LEU A 152 3.68 -14.85 13.98
C LEU A 152 2.54 -15.07 12.97
N THR A 153 2.85 -15.38 11.71
CA THR A 153 1.82 -15.70 10.71
C THR A 153 0.98 -16.91 11.12
N GLU A 154 1.61 -17.93 11.69
CA GLU A 154 0.89 -19.10 12.20
C GLU A 154 0.07 -18.75 13.44
N ALA A 155 0.61 -17.95 14.35
CA ALA A 155 -0.16 -17.50 15.51
C ALA A 155 -1.42 -16.71 15.10
N ILE A 156 -1.31 -15.82 14.10
CA ILE A 156 -2.45 -15.10 13.53
C ILE A 156 -3.44 -16.10 12.90
N ASN A 157 -2.95 -17.05 12.11
CA ASN A 157 -3.78 -18.08 11.48
C ASN A 157 -4.58 -18.89 12.52
N TYR A 158 -3.92 -19.39 13.57
CA TYR A 158 -4.57 -20.10 14.66
C TYR A 158 -5.64 -19.25 15.36
N VAL A 159 -5.32 -18.01 15.71
CA VAL A 159 -6.28 -17.08 16.32
C VAL A 159 -7.50 -16.88 15.42
N THR A 160 -7.29 -16.72 14.11
CA THR A 160 -8.41 -16.57 13.17
C THR A 160 -9.25 -17.83 13.03
N GLN A 161 -8.64 -19.01 13.01
CA GLN A 161 -9.36 -20.28 12.93
C GLN A 161 -10.26 -20.49 14.15
N LEU A 162 -9.73 -20.23 15.36
CA LEU A 162 -10.49 -20.33 16.61
C LEU A 162 -11.66 -19.33 16.65
N ALA A 163 -11.44 -18.12 16.14
CA ALA A 163 -12.46 -17.08 16.08
C ALA A 163 -13.43 -17.23 14.89
N GLY A 164 -13.30 -18.25 14.03
CA GLY A 164 -14.11 -18.36 12.81
C GLY A 164 -13.93 -17.20 11.83
N ALA A 165 -12.71 -16.66 11.76
CA ALA A 165 -12.28 -15.57 10.91
C ALA A 165 -11.33 -16.06 9.79
N LYS A 166 -11.09 -15.20 8.80
CA LYS A 166 -10.09 -15.38 7.74
C LYS A 166 -9.13 -14.19 7.73
N ALA A 167 -7.83 -14.47 7.77
CA ALA A 167 -6.78 -13.47 7.57
C ALA A 167 -6.50 -13.25 6.08
N THR A 168 -6.45 -11.99 5.66
CA THR A 168 -5.96 -11.58 4.33
C THR A 168 -4.83 -10.58 4.50
N TYR A 169 -3.68 -10.85 3.89
CA TYR A 169 -2.50 -9.97 3.94
C TYR A 169 -2.56 -8.98 2.78
N ASP A 170 -2.70 -7.70 3.11
CA ASP A 170 -2.50 -6.59 2.18
C ASP A 170 -1.06 -6.04 2.34
N LYS A 171 -0.70 -5.04 1.55
CA LYS A 171 0.59 -4.36 1.56
C LYS A 171 0.94 -3.72 2.92
N HIS A 172 -0.07 -3.28 3.69
CA HIS A 172 0.12 -2.48 4.90
C HIS A 172 -0.60 -2.99 6.15
N ALA A 173 -1.49 -3.97 6.01
CA ALA A 173 -2.27 -4.50 7.11
C ALA A 173 -2.69 -5.94 6.86
N VAL A 174 -2.99 -6.65 7.95
CA VAL A 174 -3.70 -7.92 7.92
C VAL A 174 -5.17 -7.63 8.21
N ILE A 175 -6.05 -8.04 7.31
CA ILE A 175 -7.50 -7.83 7.44
C ILE A 175 -8.12 -9.14 7.90
N LEU A 176 -8.81 -9.11 9.03
CA LEU A 176 -9.59 -10.23 9.55
C LEU A 176 -11.06 -10.02 9.17
N THR A 177 -11.65 -11.02 8.55
CA THR A 177 -13.07 -11.05 8.14
C THR A 177 -13.75 -12.28 8.68
N SER A 178 -15.04 -12.23 8.95
CA SER A 178 -15.79 -13.44 9.34
C SER A 178 -15.79 -14.43 8.18
N GLN A 179 -15.54 -15.71 8.44
CA GLN A 179 -15.56 -16.72 7.39
C GLN A 179 -16.94 -16.82 6.73
N ALA A 180 -18.03 -16.59 7.48
CA ALA A 180 -19.39 -16.57 6.96
C ALA A 180 -19.58 -15.50 5.87
N ASP A 181 -19.05 -14.30 6.05
CA ASP A 181 -19.20 -13.18 5.11
C ASP A 181 -18.41 -13.41 3.81
N THR A 182 -17.28 -14.14 3.92
CA THR A 182 -16.44 -14.48 2.76
C THR A 182 -17.06 -15.54 1.85
N ILE A 183 -17.92 -16.42 2.39
CA ILE A 183 -18.63 -17.45 1.60
C ILE A 183 -19.80 -16.82 0.83
N THR A 184 -20.52 -15.87 1.44
CA THR A 184 -21.63 -15.17 0.77
C THR A 184 -21.14 -14.34 -0.43
N THR A 185 -20.01 -13.64 -0.30
CA THR A 185 -19.45 -12.83 -1.40
C THR A 185 -18.95 -13.69 -2.58
N ALA A 186 -18.48 -14.91 -2.32
CA ALA A 186 -17.98 -15.82 -3.36
C ALA A 186 -19.11 -16.57 -4.11
N ALA A 187 -20.30 -16.68 -3.51
CA ALA A 187 -21.45 -17.37 -4.10
C ALA A 187 -22.23 -16.50 -5.11
N GLU A 188 -22.16 -15.17 -5.00
CA GLU A 188 -22.90 -14.23 -5.86
C GLU A 188 -22.20 -13.90 -7.19
N THR A 189 -20.99 -14.44 -7.44
CA THR A 189 -20.22 -14.18 -8.67
C THR A 189 -20.29 -15.32 -9.70
N LYS A 190 -21.25 -16.24 -9.58
CA LYS A 190 -21.38 -17.40 -10.49
C LYS A 190 -22.69 -17.41 -11.25
#